data_AF-A0A9N9IJ24-F1
#
_entry.id   AF-A0A9N9IJ24-F1
#
_cell.length_a   1.000
_cell.length_b   1.000
_cell.length_c   1.000
_cell.angle_alpha   90.00
_cell.angle_beta   90.00
_cell.angle_gamma   90.00
#
_symmetry.space_group_name_H-M   'P 1'
#
loop_
_entity.id
_entity.type
_entity.pdbx_description
1 polymer ?
#
loop_
_entity_poly.entity_id
_entity_poly.type
_entity_poly.pdbx_seq_one_letter_code
_entity_poly.pdbx_strand_id
1 'polypeptide(L)'
;MAAWRSLTANKNQILEAAEYYRTVYTLDACHSKSSYRGVYFCANAIEGEGKFVPIAFAIAFVENSDNWIWFCENLYKALPLMNSNES
;
A
#
# COMPACT_ATOMS: atom_id res chain seq x y z
N MET A 1 14.97 9.18 17.85
CA MET A 1 15.66 8.15 17.04
C MET A 1 14.95 8.08 15.70
N ALA A 2 15.67 8.22 14.59
CA ALA A 2 15.09 8.17 13.26
C ALA A 2 14.62 6.74 12.95
N ALA A 3 13.32 6.55 12.78
CA ALA A 3 12.75 5.26 12.41
C ALA A 3 13.02 5.00 10.92
N TRP A 4 13.79 3.96 10.61
CA TRP A 4 14.07 3.53 9.24
C TRP A 4 12.81 2.87 8.67
N ARG A 5 12.09 3.60 7.82
CA ARG A 5 10.88 3.16 7.11
C ARG A 5 11.06 3.48 5.63
N SER A 6 10.69 2.56 4.75
CA SER A 6 10.72 2.77 3.29
C SER A 6 9.38 2.35 2.69
N LEU A 7 8.79 3.25 1.91
CA LEU A 7 7.60 3.01 1.11
C LEU A 7 8.01 3.15 -0.34
N THR A 8 7.67 2.16 -1.15
CA THR A 8 7.78 2.28 -2.60
C THR A 8 6.38 2.19 -3.18
N ALA A 9 6.01 3.25 -3.89
CA ALA A 9 4.72 3.43 -4.53
C ALA A 9 5.02 3.73 -6.00
N ASN A 10 4.55 2.89 -6.92
CA ASN A 10 4.72 3.15 -8.34
C ASN A 10 3.62 4.10 -8.80
N LYS A 11 4.00 5.34 -9.10
CA LYS A 11 3.07 6.40 -9.49
C LYS A 11 2.19 6.01 -10.70
N ASN A 12 2.73 5.33 -11.70
CA ASN A 12 1.97 4.95 -12.89
C ASN A 12 0.97 3.83 -12.58
N GLN A 13 1.40 2.80 -11.83
CA GLN A 13 0.49 1.72 -11.41
C GLN A 13 -0.60 2.23 -10.47
N ILE A 14 -0.30 3.21 -9.63
CA ILE A 14 -1.25 3.84 -8.73
C ILE A 14 -2.26 4.71 -9.50
N LEU A 15 -1.84 5.41 -10.54
CA LEU A 15 -2.73 6.21 -11.39
C LEU A 15 -3.63 5.32 -12.25
N GLU A 16 -3.06 4.30 -12.91
CA GLU A 16 -3.84 3.28 -13.63
C GLU A 16 -4.80 2.55 -12.69
N ALA A 17 -4.35 2.22 -11.48
CA ALA A 17 -5.22 1.65 -10.46
C ALA A 17 -6.33 2.60 -10.04
N ALA A 18 -6.08 3.90 -9.86
CA ALA A 18 -7.12 4.84 -9.50
C ALA A 18 -8.15 5.07 -10.62
N GLU A 19 -7.71 4.95 -11.88
CA GLU A 19 -8.56 5.14 -13.07
C GLU A 19 -9.39 3.88 -13.40
N TYR A 20 -8.81 2.69 -13.25
CA TYR A 20 -9.44 1.41 -13.63
C TYR A 20 -9.92 0.55 -12.45
N TYR A 21 -9.34 0.69 -11.25
CA TYR A 21 -9.60 -0.15 -10.09
C TYR A 21 -10.25 0.65 -8.96
N ARG A 22 -11.54 0.42 -8.74
CA ARG A 22 -12.36 1.28 -7.87
C ARG A 22 -12.10 1.18 -6.37
N THR A 23 -11.31 0.21 -5.90
CA THR A 23 -11.20 -0.10 -4.47
C THR A 23 -9.85 -0.73 -4.13
N VAL A 24 -9.25 -0.36 -3.00
CA VAL A 24 -8.22 -1.21 -2.37
C VAL A 24 -8.94 -2.41 -1.77
N TYR A 25 -8.74 -3.60 -2.32
CA TYR A 25 -9.55 -4.76 -1.93
C TYR A 25 -8.95 -5.55 -0.77
N THR A 26 -7.62 -5.53 -0.62
CA THR A 26 -6.95 -6.28 0.44
C THR A 26 -5.73 -5.55 0.96
N LEU A 27 -5.55 -5.56 2.28
CA LEU A 27 -4.29 -5.26 2.95
C LEU A 27 -3.77 -6.57 3.56
N ASP A 28 -2.48 -6.84 3.41
CA ASP A 28 -1.84 -8.02 3.98
C ASP A 28 -0.48 -7.65 4.60
N ALA A 29 -0.05 -8.43 5.58
CA ALA A 29 1.27 -8.33 6.17
C ALA A 29 1.89 -9.70 6.37
N CYS A 30 3.15 -9.85 5.95
CA CYS A 30 3.90 -11.09 6.15
C CYS A 30 5.17 -10.84 6.96
N HIS A 31 5.36 -11.65 8.01
CA HIS A 31 6.61 -11.70 8.75
C HIS A 31 7.70 -12.37 7.91
N SER A 32 8.73 -11.61 7.57
CA SER A 32 9.91 -12.14 6.87
C SER A 32 10.76 -12.98 7.83
N LYS A 33 11.08 -14.21 7.44
CA LYS A 33 12.10 -15.05 8.12
C LYS A 33 13.53 -14.75 7.66
N SER A 34 13.72 -13.73 6.81
CA SER A 34 15.06 -13.35 6.33
C SER A 34 15.87 -12.68 7.44
N SER A 35 17.15 -12.45 7.20
CA SER A 35 18.01 -11.65 8.09
C SER A 35 17.44 -10.25 8.36
N TYR A 36 16.59 -9.74 7.46
CA TYR A 36 15.72 -8.59 7.70
C TYR A 36 14.53 -9.03 8.58
N ARG A 37 14.73 -8.93 9.89
CA ARG A 37 13.69 -9.17 10.92
C ARG A 37 12.63 -8.06 10.85
N GLY A 38 11.73 -8.16 9.89
CA GLY A 38 10.71 -7.16 9.62
C GLY A 38 9.43 -7.75 9.04
N VAL A 39 8.49 -6.84 8.80
CA VAL A 39 7.14 -7.10 8.35
C VAL A 39 6.94 -6.38 7.03
N TYR A 40 6.52 -7.16 6.04
CA TYR A 40 6.22 -6.70 4.70
C TYR A 40 4.73 -6.41 4.61
N PHE A 41 4.35 -5.13 4.53
CA PHE A 41 2.97 -4.71 4.28
C PHE A 41 2.73 -4.63 2.78
N CYS A 42 1.55 -5.05 2.33
CA CYS A 42 1.13 -4.96 0.95
C CYS A 42 -0.32 -4.46 0.88
N ALA A 43 -0.60 -3.63 -0.12
CA ALA A 43 -1.95 -3.26 -0.53
C ALA A 43 -2.16 -3.72 -1.97
N ASN A 44 -3.27 -4.43 -2.22
CA ASN A 44 -3.63 -4.91 -3.55
C ASN A 44 -4.96 -4.29 -4.02
N ALA A 45 -4.99 -3.91 -5.29
CA ALA A 45 -6.21 -3.67 -6.05
C ALA A 45 -6.67 -4.97 -6.75
N ILE A 46 -7.89 -4.99 -7.24
CA ILE A 46 -8.41 -6.06 -8.12
C ILE A 46 -8.69 -5.44 -9.48
N GLU A 47 -8.17 -6.06 -10.53
CA GLU A 47 -8.43 -5.64 -11.89
C GLU A 47 -9.78 -6.13 -12.45
N GLY A 48 -10.18 -5.62 -13.62
CA GLY A 48 -11.42 -6.01 -14.28
C GLY A 48 -11.53 -7.52 -14.58
N GLU A 49 -10.40 -8.23 -14.65
CA GLU A 49 -10.34 -9.69 -14.81
C GLU A 49 -10.26 -10.46 -13.47
N GLY A 50 -10.39 -9.77 -12.33
CA GLY A 50 -10.40 -10.39 -11.00
C GLY A 50 -9.02 -10.73 -10.44
N LYS A 51 -7.92 -10.31 -11.08
CA LYS A 51 -6.56 -10.55 -10.56
C LYS A 51 -6.17 -9.50 -9.53
N PHE A 52 -5.44 -9.93 -8.50
CA PHE A 52 -4.84 -9.03 -7.54
C PHE A 52 -3.61 -8.34 -8.14
N VAL A 53 -3.57 -7.01 -8.06
CA VAL A 53 -2.47 -6.18 -8.51
C VAL A 53 -1.91 -5.42 -7.30
N PRO A 54 -0.66 -5.68 -6.88
CA PRO A 54 -0.03 -4.90 -5.83
C PRO A 54 0.11 -3.43 -6.24
N ILE A 55 -0.40 -2.52 -5.41
CA ILE A 55 -0.38 -1.07 -5.67
C ILE A 55 0.56 -0.31 -4.72
N ALA A 56 0.88 -0.90 -3.56
CA ALA A 56 1.87 -0.36 -2.62
C ALA A 56 2.43 -1.47 -1.74
N PHE A 57 3.69 -1.31 -1.32
CA PHE A 57 4.30 -2.15 -0.31
C PHE A 57 5.21 -1.34 0.62
N ALA A 58 5.37 -1.80 1.86
CA ALA A 58 6.26 -1.19 2.84
C ALA A 58 6.92 -2.23 3.73
N ILE A 59 8.04 -1.85 4.34
CA ILE A 59 8.76 -2.68 5.31
C ILE A 59 8.83 -1.95 6.64
N ALA A 60 8.47 -2.62 7.74
CA ALA A 60 8.74 -2.15 9.10
C ALA A 60 9.41 -3.26 9.94
N PHE A 61 9.88 -2.92 11.14
CA PHE A 61 10.54 -3.90 12.02
C PHE A 61 9.56 -4.85 12.74
N VAL A 62 8.33 -4.41 13.00
CA VAL A 62 7.33 -5.17 13.78
C VAL A 62 5.93 -4.91 13.24
N GLU A 63 5.08 -5.93 13.30
CA GLU A 63 3.65 -5.80 13.03
C GLU A 63 2.98 -5.23 14.28
N ASN A 64 2.70 -3.93 14.25
CA ASN A 64 1.98 -3.25 15.33
C ASN A 64 1.06 -2.17 14.75
N SER A 65 0.14 -1.68 15.58
CA SER A 65 -0.84 -0.67 15.17
C SER A 65 -0.19 0.59 14.63
N ASP A 66 0.91 1.05 15.22
CA ASP A 66 1.59 2.28 14.78
C ASP A 66 2.16 2.15 13.35
N ASN A 67 2.72 0.99 13.00
CA ASN A 67 3.25 0.74 11.66
C ASN A 67 2.14 0.52 10.64
N TRP A 68 1.03 -0.13 11.03
CA TRP A 68 -0.17 -0.24 10.21
C TRP A 68 -0.80 1.13 9.92
N ILE A 69 -0.99 1.96 10.94
CA ILE A 69 -1.51 3.33 10.80
C ILE A 69 -0.61 4.13 9.86
N TRP A 70 0.70 4.10 10.10
CA TRP A 70 1.65 4.78 9.22
C TRP A 70 1.57 4.29 7.78
N PHE A 71 1.48 2.98 7.54
CA PHE A 71 1.35 2.43 6.19
C PHE A 71 0.06 2.92 5.50
N CYS A 72 -1.08 2.83 6.19
CA CYS A 72 -2.38 3.26 5.68
C CYS A 72 -2.44 4.77 5.40
N GLU A 73 -1.86 5.61 6.26
CA GLU A 73 -1.80 7.05 6.03
C GLU A 73 -0.99 7.41 4.79
N ASN A 74 0.13 6.72 4.56
CA ASN A 74 0.93 6.95 3.37
C ASN A 74 0.29 6.38 2.12
N LEU A 75 -0.37 5.22 2.21
CA LEU A 75 -1.17 4.66 1.13
C LEU A 75 -2.28 5.64 0.73
N TYR A 76 -3.01 6.19 1.70
CA TYR A 76 -4.07 7.18 1.46
C TYR A 76 -3.54 8.45 0.78
N LYS A 77 -2.37 8.95 1.20
CA LYS A 77 -1.72 10.12 0.56
C LYS A 77 -1.22 9.82 -0.86
N ALA A 78 -0.79 8.59 -1.11
CA ALA A 78 -0.25 8.16 -2.39
C ALA A 78 -1.37 7.84 -3.40
N LEU A 79 -2.50 7.34 -2.91
CA LEU A 79 -3.69 7.16 -3.73
C LEU A 79 -4.17 8.54 -4.21
N PRO A 80 -4.34 8.73 -5.53
CA PRO A 80 -5.06 9.87 -6.05
C PRO A 80 -6.48 9.70 -5.52
N LEU A 81 -6.83 10.41 -4.46
CA LEU A 81 -8.22 10.52 -4.10
C LEU A 81 -8.92 11.06 -5.32
N MET A 82 -9.94 10.31 -5.75
CA MET A 82 -10.98 10.73 -6.67
C MET A 82 -11.29 12.20 -6.38
N ASN A 83 -10.74 13.10 -7.21
CA ASN A 83 -11.26 14.45 -7.27
C ASN A 83 -12.65 14.31 -7.90
N SER A 84 -13.66 13.96 -7.10
CA SER A 84 -15.05 14.35 -7.36
C SER A 84 -15.18 15.86 -7.09
N ASN A 85 -14.33 16.64 -7.76
CA ASN A 85 -14.62 18.01 -8.16
C ASN A 85 -15.04 17.97 -9.64
N GLU A 86 -15.80 16.95 -10.05
CA GLU A 86 -16.65 17.07 -11.22
C GLU A 86 -18.02 17.56 -10.72
N SER A 87 -18.34 18.80 -11.11
CA SER A 87 -19.50 19.66 -10.84
C SER A 87 -19.66 20.27 -9.44
#